data_AF-A0A9D1QI68-F1
#
_entry.id   AF-A0A9D1QI68-F1
#
_cell.length_a   1.000
_cell.length_b   1.000
_cell.length_c   1.000
_cell.angle_alpha   90.00
_cell.angle_beta   90.00
_cell.angle_gamma   90.00
#
_symmetry.space_group_name_H-M   'P 1'
#
loop_
_entity.id
_entity.type
_entity.pdbx_description
1 polymer ?
#
loop_
_entity_poly.entity_id
_entity_poly.type
_entity_poly.pdbx_seq_one_letter_code
_entity_poly.pdbx_strand_id
1 'polypeptide(L)'
;MNDNRKVIPFNQDGEFHFNQGMKKSGQNNKHDALRSFQKAIELEGNNLAYLSQYAYLLAEVGRGAEAEHILINEFIQHRYDAEFYFILSQLYIIMNDPNKAFLFGVQYVKHEPDSGYDEELENMFEVSIDDEEEVEKEADRFTGQHLFQHLFMNARIEEALEFLSTLPLEIQEEREFRNMKAMGSLFLNRYEEAHALLEQLLKEDWTDMHALSHMTLLYYHTGETGKYHDFLKKMEVVQPLDDDARFKVGLVLNFLKKYERSYELLYPLYKKQAFVSFQLLHALSHSSYHMGDRAEAEMFWEKMQLFHNVDEAYSPWKKDEAAKRITDLEMKYLKNDDAYMRLLGIYRIYNVKPRDAILGHGVWDTIESLDDYEKLYISHLFQGLNLVRLGRMHQGLEALRAAGYTGEEDQLAWIETFHDLYDKKEDVEDTGALAAATLHFHKRDRKMTKKALVEAFDTTLYRLNKAIDKIRHI
;
A
#
# COMPACT_ATOMS: atom_id res chain seq x y z
N MET A 1 -40.84 -57.15 22.17
CA MET A 1 -40.68 -55.72 22.52
C MET A 1 -39.57 -55.18 21.64
N ASN A 2 -39.92 -54.60 20.47
CA ASN A 2 -38.95 -53.91 19.63
C ASN A 2 -39.06 -52.42 19.93
N ASP A 3 -38.04 -51.93 20.62
CA ASP A 3 -37.85 -50.55 21.01
C ASP A 3 -37.49 -49.74 19.76
N ASN A 4 -38.49 -49.11 19.15
CA ASN A 4 -38.35 -48.35 17.92
C ASN A 4 -37.77 -46.96 18.26
N ARG A 5 -36.49 -46.91 18.62
CA ARG A 5 -35.78 -45.64 18.84
C ARG A 5 -35.67 -44.89 17.51
N LYS A 6 -36.52 -43.87 17.35
CA LYS A 6 -36.37 -42.85 16.32
C LYS A 6 -35.04 -42.13 16.56
N VAL A 7 -34.01 -42.47 15.80
CA VAL A 7 -32.77 -41.70 15.73
C VAL A 7 -33.09 -40.47 14.89
N ILE A 8 -33.22 -39.31 15.54
CA ILE A 8 -33.30 -38.02 14.84
C ILE A 8 -31.86 -37.68 14.42
N PRO A 9 -31.59 -37.43 13.12
CA PRO A 9 -30.29 -36.97 12.69
C PRO A 9 -29.94 -35.65 13.40
N PHE A 10 -28.81 -35.61 14.08
CA PHE A 10 -28.30 -34.38 14.67
C PHE A 10 -27.57 -33.59 13.57
N ASN A 11 -28.32 -32.72 12.87
CA ASN A 11 -27.75 -31.85 11.87
C ASN A 11 -27.09 -30.65 12.56
N GLN A 12 -25.81 -30.42 12.27
CA GLN A 12 -25.05 -29.27 12.79
C GLN A 12 -24.95 -28.20 11.69
N ASP A 13 -26.10 -27.68 11.28
CA ASP A 13 -26.24 -26.64 10.27
C ASP A 13 -25.91 -25.23 10.84
N GLY A 14 -26.02 -24.20 9.99
CA GLY A 14 -25.72 -22.83 10.39
C GLY A 14 -26.58 -22.38 11.58
N GLU A 15 -27.88 -22.68 11.54
CA GLU A 15 -28.82 -22.36 12.61
C GLU A 15 -28.44 -23.03 13.94
N PHE A 16 -28.03 -24.30 13.93
CA PHE A 16 -27.53 -24.98 15.12
C PHE A 16 -26.33 -24.24 15.75
N HIS A 17 -25.35 -23.85 14.92
CA HIS A 17 -24.16 -23.15 15.37
C HIS A 17 -24.47 -21.72 15.84
N PHE A 18 -25.37 -21.01 15.17
CA PHE A 18 -25.83 -19.69 15.58
C PHE A 18 -26.50 -19.72 16.95
N ASN A 19 -27.44 -20.64 17.17
CA ASN A 19 -28.12 -20.83 18.45
C ASN A 19 -27.13 -21.19 19.57
N GLN A 20 -26.10 -21.98 19.27
CA GLN A 20 -25.02 -22.25 20.21
C GLN A 20 -24.24 -20.96 20.55
N GLY A 21 -23.97 -20.10 19.56
CA GLY A 21 -23.35 -18.79 19.75
C GLY A 21 -24.16 -17.89 20.67
N MET A 22 -25.46 -17.73 20.40
CA MET A 22 -26.39 -16.95 21.23
C MET A 22 -26.41 -17.45 22.68
N LYS A 23 -26.51 -18.77 22.87
CA LYS A 23 -26.49 -19.37 24.22
C LYS A 23 -25.20 -19.08 24.98
N LYS A 24 -24.04 -19.21 24.32
CA LYS A 24 -22.74 -18.93 24.93
C LYS A 24 -22.55 -17.45 25.22
N SER A 25 -23.03 -16.57 24.34
CA SER A 25 -23.00 -15.12 24.54
C SER A 25 -23.79 -14.74 25.79
N GLY A 26 -25.01 -15.26 25.95
CA GLY A 26 -25.82 -15.05 27.17
C GLY A 26 -25.23 -15.64 28.45
N GLN A 27 -24.27 -16.56 28.34
CA GLN A 27 -23.49 -17.10 29.47
C GLN A 27 -22.20 -16.31 29.73
N ASN A 28 -22.02 -15.16 29.08
CA ASN A 28 -20.80 -14.35 29.07
C ASN A 28 -19.55 -15.09 28.57
N ASN A 29 -19.73 -16.19 27.81
CA ASN A 29 -18.64 -16.92 27.18
C ASN A 29 -18.42 -16.40 25.74
N LYS A 30 -17.98 -15.14 25.64
CA LYS A 30 -17.90 -14.39 24.38
C LYS A 30 -16.94 -15.02 23.37
N HIS A 31 -15.79 -15.54 23.82
CA HIS A 31 -14.83 -16.18 22.92
C HIS A 31 -15.37 -17.45 22.26
N ASP A 32 -16.10 -18.28 23.02
CA ASP A 32 -16.67 -19.50 22.46
C ASP A 32 -17.90 -19.20 21.60
N ALA A 33 -18.61 -18.11 21.90
CA ALA A 33 -19.72 -17.61 21.10
C ALA A 33 -19.24 -17.12 19.73
N LEU A 34 -18.15 -16.34 19.68
CA LEU A 34 -17.52 -15.92 18.42
C LEU A 34 -17.16 -17.13 17.53
N ARG A 35 -16.57 -18.19 18.11
CA ARG A 35 -16.26 -19.41 17.35
C ARG A 35 -17.51 -20.10 16.80
N SER A 36 -18.61 -20.07 17.55
CA SER A 36 -19.89 -20.63 17.11
C SER A 36 -20.53 -19.80 16.00
N PHE A 37 -20.54 -18.48 16.10
CA PHE A 37 -21.04 -17.60 15.04
C PHE A 37 -20.20 -17.69 13.77
N GLN A 38 -18.87 -17.68 13.89
CA GLN A 38 -17.99 -17.89 12.75
C GLN A 38 -18.31 -19.21 12.03
N LYS A 39 -18.59 -20.28 12.79
CA LYS A 39 -19.00 -21.55 12.19
C LYS A 39 -20.36 -21.48 11.49
N ALA A 40 -21.29 -20.70 12.02
CA ALA A 40 -22.58 -20.47 11.36
C ALA A 40 -22.40 -19.75 10.02
N ILE A 41 -21.57 -18.71 9.97
CA ILE A 41 -21.24 -17.96 8.75
C ILE A 41 -20.52 -18.84 7.73
N GLU A 42 -19.58 -19.70 8.16
CA GLU A 42 -18.91 -20.65 7.26
C GLU A 42 -19.89 -21.62 6.56
N LEU A 43 -20.98 -21.99 7.22
CA LEU A 43 -21.98 -22.91 6.69
C LEU A 43 -23.04 -22.19 5.84
N GLU A 44 -23.42 -20.98 6.24
CA GLU A 44 -24.50 -20.18 5.64
C GLU A 44 -24.06 -18.70 5.52
N GLY A 45 -23.11 -18.44 4.63
CA GLY A 45 -22.42 -17.14 4.53
C GLY A 45 -23.28 -15.93 4.17
N ASN A 46 -24.44 -16.14 3.53
CA ASN A 46 -25.33 -15.04 3.09
C ASN A 46 -26.36 -14.64 4.16
N ASN A 47 -26.28 -15.19 5.38
CA ASN A 47 -27.24 -14.89 6.43
C ASN A 47 -26.82 -13.65 7.25
N LEU A 48 -27.46 -12.51 6.97
CA LEU A 48 -27.17 -11.23 7.62
C LEU A 48 -27.35 -11.26 9.14
N ALA A 49 -28.25 -12.08 9.68
CA ALA A 49 -28.43 -12.21 11.12
C ALA A 49 -27.22 -12.88 11.78
N TYR A 50 -26.57 -13.84 11.11
CA TYR A 50 -25.37 -14.47 11.64
C TYR A 50 -24.18 -13.51 11.60
N LEU A 51 -24.05 -12.77 10.49
CA LEU A 51 -23.02 -11.77 10.28
C LEU A 51 -23.11 -10.63 11.31
N SER A 52 -24.30 -10.04 11.48
CA SER A 52 -24.49 -8.91 12.39
C SER A 52 -24.21 -9.29 13.85
N GLN A 53 -24.71 -10.44 14.33
CA GLN A 53 -24.44 -10.89 15.69
C GLN A 53 -22.96 -11.20 15.94
N TYR A 54 -22.25 -11.73 14.93
CA TYR A 54 -20.81 -11.90 15.00
C TYR A 54 -20.09 -10.56 15.13
N ALA A 55 -20.44 -9.57 14.29
CA ALA A 55 -19.85 -8.24 14.29
C ALA A 55 -20.13 -7.47 15.59
N TYR A 56 -21.36 -7.53 16.10
CA TYR A 56 -21.73 -6.91 17.39
C TYR A 56 -20.91 -7.51 18.54
N LEU A 57 -20.79 -8.84 18.59
CA LEU A 57 -19.99 -9.49 19.63
C LEU A 57 -18.50 -9.16 19.51
N LEU A 58 -17.98 -8.98 18.29
CA LEU A 58 -16.62 -8.46 18.08
C LEU A 58 -16.47 -7.06 18.68
N ALA A 59 -17.39 -6.14 18.42
CA ALA A 59 -17.36 -4.80 18.99
C ALA A 59 -17.42 -4.83 20.52
N GLU A 60 -18.30 -5.64 21.11
CA GLU A 60 -18.40 -5.80 22.57
C GLU A 60 -17.12 -6.32 23.24
N VAL A 61 -16.29 -7.10 22.53
CA VAL A 61 -15.00 -7.58 23.05
C VAL A 61 -13.84 -6.64 22.69
N GLY A 62 -14.13 -5.42 22.24
CA GLY A 62 -13.14 -4.40 21.89
C GLY A 62 -12.53 -4.53 20.50
N ARG A 63 -13.10 -5.38 19.63
CA ARG A 63 -12.68 -5.59 18.23
C ARG A 63 -13.59 -4.86 17.24
N GLY A 64 -14.01 -3.63 17.59
CA GLY A 64 -14.94 -2.83 16.79
C GLY A 64 -14.45 -2.49 15.38
N ALA A 65 -13.18 -2.12 15.23
CA ALA A 65 -12.60 -1.81 13.92
C ALA A 65 -12.60 -3.02 12.96
N GLU A 66 -12.43 -4.24 13.50
CA GLU A 66 -12.55 -5.47 12.72
C GLU A 66 -13.99 -5.73 12.31
N ALA A 67 -14.94 -5.55 13.24
CA ALA A 67 -16.36 -5.71 12.97
C ALA A 67 -16.84 -4.75 11.87
N GLU A 68 -16.45 -3.47 11.97
CA GLU A 68 -16.76 -2.44 10.98
C GLU A 68 -16.21 -2.80 9.60
N HIS A 69 -14.95 -3.24 9.52
CA HIS A 69 -14.34 -3.65 8.26
C HIS A 69 -15.06 -4.83 7.60
N ILE A 70 -15.45 -5.84 8.39
CA ILE A 70 -16.23 -6.97 7.88
C ILE A 70 -17.57 -6.48 7.33
N LEU A 71 -18.29 -5.65 8.09
CA LEU A 71 -19.62 -5.17 7.69
C LEU A 71 -19.58 -4.28 6.45
N ILE A 72 -18.62 -3.35 6.34
CA ILE A 72 -18.49 -2.51 5.13
C ILE A 72 -18.13 -3.35 3.91
N ASN A 73 -17.26 -4.36 4.05
CA ASN A 73 -16.93 -5.25 2.93
C ASN A 73 -18.16 -6.01 2.43
N GLU A 74 -18.96 -6.57 3.34
CA GLU A 74 -20.19 -7.29 3.00
C GLU A 74 -21.26 -6.34 2.43
N PHE A 75 -21.38 -5.12 2.97
CA PHE A 75 -22.28 -4.10 2.45
C PHE A 75 -22.04 -3.82 0.96
N ILE A 76 -20.77 -3.73 0.55
CA ILE A 76 -20.38 -3.55 -0.85
C ILE A 76 -20.69 -4.79 -1.68
N GLN A 77 -20.39 -6.00 -1.19
CA GLN A 77 -20.70 -7.26 -1.91
C GLN A 77 -22.20 -7.44 -2.13
N HIS A 78 -23.00 -6.99 -1.18
CA HIS A 78 -24.46 -6.96 -1.24
C HIS A 78 -25.03 -5.78 -2.04
N ARG A 79 -24.19 -5.05 -2.77
CA ARG A 79 -24.58 -3.91 -3.64
C ARG A 79 -25.35 -2.83 -2.89
N TYR A 80 -24.87 -2.49 -1.71
CA TYR A 80 -25.41 -1.43 -0.88
C TYR A 80 -26.85 -1.70 -0.40
N ASP A 81 -27.15 -2.93 0.01
CA ASP A 81 -28.42 -3.31 0.64
C ASP A 81 -28.67 -2.46 1.91
N ALA A 82 -29.85 -1.83 1.98
CA ALA A 82 -30.20 -0.87 3.01
C ALA A 82 -30.11 -1.43 4.43
N GLU A 83 -30.32 -2.75 4.61
CA GLU A 83 -30.21 -3.42 5.91
C GLU A 83 -28.84 -3.20 6.59
N PHE A 84 -27.77 -3.00 5.80
CA PHE A 84 -26.46 -2.71 6.36
C PHE A 84 -26.36 -1.34 7.03
N TYR A 85 -27.15 -0.35 6.63
CA TYR A 85 -27.21 0.94 7.33
C TYR A 85 -27.74 0.74 8.76
N PHE A 86 -28.79 -0.09 8.93
CA PHE A 86 -29.27 -0.48 10.25
C PHE A 86 -28.19 -1.24 11.04
N ILE A 87 -27.55 -2.24 10.42
CA ILE A 87 -26.50 -3.03 11.08
C ILE A 87 -25.32 -2.15 11.54
N LEU A 88 -24.89 -1.20 10.71
CA LEU A 88 -23.82 -0.26 11.05
C LEU A 88 -24.26 0.72 12.14
N SER A 89 -25.51 1.20 12.12
CA SER A 89 -26.08 2.01 13.21
C SER A 89 -25.95 1.28 14.56
N GLN A 90 -26.42 0.03 14.62
CA GLN A 90 -26.35 -0.81 15.82
C GLN A 90 -24.91 -1.08 16.28
N LEU A 91 -24.00 -1.33 15.33
CA LEU A 91 -22.58 -1.48 15.64
C LEU A 91 -22.04 -0.23 16.36
N TYR A 92 -22.35 0.96 15.85
CA TYR A 92 -21.87 2.20 16.43
C TYR A 92 -22.50 2.54 17.78
N ILE A 93 -23.75 2.11 18.03
CA ILE A 93 -24.33 2.13 19.39
C ILE A 93 -23.47 1.31 20.34
N ILE A 94 -23.11 0.07 19.96
CA ILE A 94 -22.26 -0.82 20.78
C ILE A 94 -20.87 -0.21 20.99
N MET A 95 -20.32 0.45 19.97
CA MET A 95 -19.03 1.15 20.05
C MET A 95 -19.10 2.49 20.79
N ASN A 96 -20.30 2.91 21.23
CA ASN A 96 -20.55 4.18 21.91
C ASN A 96 -20.12 5.41 21.06
N ASP A 97 -20.43 5.37 19.76
CA ASP A 97 -20.25 6.47 18.81
C ASP A 97 -21.64 6.96 18.32
N PRO A 98 -22.32 7.82 19.10
CA PRO A 98 -23.71 8.18 18.86
C PRO A 98 -23.92 8.95 17.55
N ASN A 99 -22.93 9.75 17.12
CA ASN A 99 -23.05 10.51 15.88
C ASN A 99 -23.09 9.59 14.66
N LYS A 100 -22.16 8.62 14.59
CA LYS A 100 -22.14 7.64 13.51
C LYS A 100 -23.38 6.75 13.55
N ALA A 101 -23.76 6.30 14.74
CA ALA A 101 -24.97 5.50 14.92
C ALA A 101 -26.19 6.21 14.35
N PHE A 102 -26.41 7.46 14.75
CA PHE A 102 -27.52 8.28 14.27
C PHE A 102 -27.51 8.45 12.75
N LEU A 103 -26.38 8.87 12.16
CA LEU A 103 -26.30 9.16 10.72
C LEU A 103 -26.44 7.89 9.84
N PHE A 104 -25.90 6.75 10.28
CA PHE A 104 -26.19 5.46 9.62
C PHE A 104 -27.66 5.06 9.81
N GLY A 105 -28.26 5.33 10.96
CA GLY A 105 -29.67 5.07 11.21
C GLY A 105 -30.59 5.89 10.31
N VAL A 106 -30.31 7.18 10.12
CA VAL A 106 -31.05 8.06 9.20
C VAL A 106 -31.00 7.52 7.77
N GLN A 107 -29.84 7.01 7.31
CA GLN A 107 -29.78 6.34 6.00
C GLN A 107 -30.71 5.14 5.92
N TYR A 108 -30.81 4.33 6.97
CA TYR A 108 -31.75 3.21 6.98
C TYR A 108 -33.20 3.68 6.88
N VAL A 109 -33.60 4.67 7.70
CA VAL A 109 -34.96 5.24 7.68
C VAL A 109 -35.31 5.80 6.30
N LYS A 110 -34.38 6.50 5.66
CA LYS A 110 -34.56 7.04 4.31
C LYS A 110 -34.84 5.95 3.27
N HIS A 111 -34.22 4.78 3.41
CA HIS A 111 -34.43 3.63 2.53
C HIS A 111 -35.68 2.80 2.89
N GLU A 112 -35.99 2.70 4.18
CA GLU A 112 -37.09 1.91 4.76
C GLU A 112 -37.97 2.79 5.69
N PRO A 113 -38.72 3.77 5.14
CA PRO A 113 -39.44 4.78 5.94
C PRO A 113 -40.59 4.20 6.76
N ASP A 114 -41.13 3.04 6.36
CA ASP A 114 -42.21 2.34 7.07
C ASP A 114 -41.69 1.40 8.19
N SER A 115 -40.38 1.41 8.46
CA SER A 115 -39.75 0.52 9.47
C SER A 115 -40.11 0.89 10.92
N GLY A 116 -40.49 2.15 11.17
CA GLY A 116 -40.70 2.70 12.52
C GLY A 116 -39.41 2.95 13.29
N TYR A 117 -38.25 2.84 12.63
CA TYR A 117 -36.94 3.03 13.25
C TYR A 117 -36.60 4.52 13.47
N ASP A 118 -37.27 5.42 12.77
CA ASP A 118 -37.24 6.87 12.99
C ASP A 118 -37.62 7.23 14.43
N GLU A 119 -38.75 6.72 14.93
CA GLU A 119 -39.17 6.94 16.30
C GLU A 119 -38.14 6.38 17.31
N GLU A 120 -37.53 5.22 17.01
CA GLU A 120 -36.48 4.66 17.85
C GLU A 120 -35.23 5.55 17.88
N LEU A 121 -34.79 6.09 16.74
CA LEU A 121 -33.65 6.99 16.65
C LEU A 121 -33.88 8.29 17.42
N GLU A 122 -35.03 8.94 17.21
CA GLU A 122 -35.38 10.18 17.92
C GLU A 122 -35.39 9.98 19.43
N ASN A 123 -35.99 8.88 19.89
CA ASN A 123 -36.04 8.54 21.31
C ASN A 123 -34.68 8.15 21.88
N MET A 124 -33.88 7.39 21.13
CA MET A 124 -32.59 6.89 21.59
C MET A 124 -31.54 8.00 21.73
N PHE A 125 -31.56 8.97 20.80
CA PHE A 125 -30.58 10.05 20.75
C PHE A 125 -31.14 11.38 21.28
N GLU A 126 -32.40 11.41 21.75
CA GLU A 126 -33.10 12.59 22.28
C GLU A 126 -33.04 13.80 21.33
N VAL A 127 -33.24 13.54 20.02
CA VAL A 127 -33.12 14.56 18.97
C VAL A 127 -34.50 15.04 18.55
N SER A 128 -34.62 16.35 18.31
CA SER A 128 -35.78 16.96 17.65
C SER A 128 -35.35 17.40 16.27
N ILE A 129 -35.96 16.83 15.23
CA ILE A 129 -35.63 17.13 13.83
C ILE A 129 -36.54 18.28 13.36
N ASP A 130 -35.95 19.46 13.18
CA ASP A 130 -36.67 20.63 12.66
C ASP A 130 -36.72 20.64 11.12
N ASP A 131 -35.70 20.07 10.47
CA ASP A 131 -35.55 19.96 9.02
C ASP A 131 -35.03 18.56 8.66
N GLU A 132 -35.93 17.70 8.23
CA GLU A 132 -35.65 16.30 7.88
C GLU A 132 -34.76 16.19 6.64
N GLU A 133 -34.94 17.07 5.65
CA GLU A 133 -34.17 17.07 4.41
C GLU A 133 -32.69 17.37 4.66
N GLU A 134 -32.39 18.36 5.52
CA GLU A 134 -31.00 18.66 5.88
C GLU A 134 -30.35 17.53 6.71
N VAL A 135 -31.10 16.84 7.56
CA VAL A 135 -30.58 15.68 8.32
C VAL A 135 -30.29 14.50 7.39
N GLU A 136 -31.18 14.20 6.44
CA GLU A 136 -30.94 13.18 5.41
C GLU A 136 -29.71 13.54 4.55
N LYS A 137 -29.57 14.81 4.18
CA LYS A 137 -28.43 15.28 3.40
C LYS A 137 -27.12 15.14 4.17
N GLU A 138 -27.13 15.46 5.46
CA GLU A 138 -25.97 15.25 6.32
C GLU A 138 -25.63 13.76 6.47
N ALA A 139 -26.64 12.90 6.55
CA ALA A 139 -26.44 11.45 6.54
C ALA A 139 -25.83 10.95 5.22
N ASP A 140 -26.26 11.48 4.07
CA ASP A 140 -25.65 11.16 2.76
C ASP A 140 -24.18 11.61 2.72
N ARG A 141 -23.88 12.83 3.22
CA ARG A 141 -22.51 13.35 3.29
C ARG A 141 -21.64 12.46 4.15
N PHE A 142 -22.08 12.19 5.38
CA PHE A 142 -21.32 11.44 6.35
C PHE A 142 -21.04 10.01 5.88
N THR A 143 -22.08 9.27 5.46
CA THR A 143 -21.90 7.88 5.00
C THR A 143 -21.10 7.83 3.69
N GLY A 144 -21.33 8.79 2.79
CA GLY A 144 -20.55 8.99 1.58
C GLY A 144 -19.05 9.12 1.86
N GLN A 145 -18.68 10.02 2.78
CA GLN A 145 -17.29 10.23 3.17
C GLN A 145 -16.71 9.00 3.88
N HIS A 146 -17.46 8.42 4.82
CA HIS A 146 -17.01 7.31 5.64
C HIS A 146 -16.70 6.06 4.82
N LEU A 147 -17.59 5.68 3.90
CA LEU A 147 -17.41 4.53 3.02
C LEU A 147 -16.31 4.76 1.98
N PHE A 148 -16.23 5.97 1.42
CA PHE A 148 -15.12 6.33 0.55
C PHE A 148 -13.77 6.21 1.27
N GLN A 149 -13.64 6.77 2.48
CA GLN A 149 -12.41 6.68 3.27
C GLN A 149 -12.05 5.22 3.58
N HIS A 150 -13.03 4.39 3.94
CA HIS A 150 -12.82 2.97 4.18
C HIS A 150 -12.26 2.25 2.94
N LEU A 151 -12.90 2.41 1.79
CA LEU A 151 -12.48 1.82 0.52
C LEU A 151 -11.09 2.31 0.11
N PHE A 152 -10.87 3.62 0.21
CA PHE A 152 -9.64 4.28 -0.17
C PHE A 152 -8.44 3.79 0.66
N MET A 153 -8.60 3.72 2.00
CA MET A 153 -7.55 3.24 2.90
C MET A 153 -7.20 1.77 2.70
N ASN A 154 -8.14 0.96 2.16
CA ASN A 154 -7.92 -0.44 1.81
C ASN A 154 -7.47 -0.63 0.35
N ALA A 155 -7.03 0.45 -0.32
CA ALA A 155 -6.56 0.44 -1.71
C ALA A 155 -7.59 -0.06 -2.74
N ARG A 156 -8.90 0.00 -2.41
CA ARG A 156 -10.02 -0.34 -3.28
C ARG A 156 -10.52 0.93 -3.99
N ILE A 157 -9.63 1.59 -4.73
CA ILE A 157 -9.85 2.96 -5.22
C ILE A 157 -10.94 3.00 -6.32
N GLU A 158 -10.97 2.02 -7.21
CA GLU A 158 -12.02 1.89 -8.22
C GLU A 158 -13.40 1.78 -7.59
N GLU A 159 -13.54 0.93 -6.57
CA GLU A 159 -14.80 0.74 -5.84
C GLU A 159 -15.20 2.00 -5.07
N ALA A 160 -14.23 2.74 -4.51
CA ALA A 160 -14.47 4.03 -3.89
C ALA A 160 -15.07 5.04 -4.89
N LEU A 161 -14.52 5.12 -6.09
CA LEU A 161 -15.02 6.00 -7.15
C LEU A 161 -16.39 5.56 -7.70
N GLU A 162 -16.62 4.25 -7.82
CA GLU A 162 -17.91 3.69 -8.20
C GLU A 162 -18.98 4.06 -7.16
N PHE A 163 -18.66 3.88 -5.87
CA PHE A 163 -19.55 4.28 -4.78
C PHE A 163 -19.86 5.78 -4.79
N LEU A 164 -18.87 6.66 -4.98
CA LEU A 164 -19.16 8.10 -5.08
C LEU A 164 -20.15 8.43 -6.20
N SER A 165 -20.14 7.66 -7.29
CA SER A 165 -21.07 7.85 -8.41
C SER A 165 -22.50 7.41 -8.11
N THR A 166 -22.74 6.65 -7.04
CA THR A 166 -24.08 6.23 -6.61
C THR A 166 -24.76 7.21 -5.66
N LEU A 167 -24.02 8.17 -5.10
CA LEU A 167 -24.58 9.20 -4.21
C LEU A 167 -25.53 10.15 -4.96
N PRO A 168 -26.42 10.89 -4.28
CA PRO A 168 -27.27 11.89 -4.93
C PRO A 168 -26.45 12.94 -5.69
N LEU A 169 -26.94 13.40 -6.84
CA LEU A 169 -26.19 14.32 -7.71
C LEU A 169 -25.77 15.60 -7.00
N GLU A 170 -26.63 16.15 -6.14
CA GLU A 170 -26.31 17.35 -5.37
C GLU A 170 -25.14 17.14 -4.39
N ILE A 171 -25.01 15.95 -3.80
CA ILE A 171 -23.88 15.57 -2.94
C ILE A 171 -22.62 15.42 -3.78
N GLN A 172 -22.71 14.77 -4.95
CA GLN A 172 -21.57 14.59 -5.86
C GLN A 172 -20.96 15.94 -6.31
N GLU A 173 -21.78 16.98 -6.47
CA GLU A 173 -21.34 18.32 -6.87
C GLU A 173 -20.79 19.16 -5.71
N GLU A 174 -20.92 18.72 -4.46
CA GLU A 174 -20.27 19.38 -3.34
C GLU A 174 -18.74 19.32 -3.47
N ARG A 175 -18.06 20.38 -3.01
CA ARG A 175 -16.60 20.54 -3.21
C ARG A 175 -15.81 19.38 -2.64
N GLU A 176 -16.20 18.89 -1.46
CA GLU A 176 -15.53 17.79 -0.79
C GLU A 176 -15.60 16.49 -1.61
N PHE A 177 -16.76 16.16 -2.18
CA PHE A 177 -16.95 14.96 -2.98
C PHE A 177 -16.24 15.04 -4.33
N ARG A 178 -16.25 16.20 -4.99
CA ARG A 178 -15.41 16.45 -6.19
C ARG A 178 -13.92 16.32 -5.86
N ASN A 179 -13.50 16.74 -4.67
CA ASN A 179 -12.13 16.61 -4.21
C ASN A 179 -11.75 15.13 -3.96
N MET A 180 -12.62 14.36 -3.29
CA MET A 180 -12.46 12.91 -3.11
C MET A 180 -12.37 12.17 -4.45
N LYS A 181 -13.25 12.51 -5.41
CA LYS A 181 -13.20 11.97 -6.76
C LYS A 181 -11.87 12.31 -7.45
N ALA A 182 -11.42 13.56 -7.37
CA ALA A 182 -10.13 13.97 -7.92
C ALA A 182 -8.95 13.20 -7.29
N MET A 183 -9.00 12.98 -5.97
CA MET A 183 -8.00 12.18 -5.26
C MET A 183 -7.99 10.74 -5.75
N GLY A 184 -9.15 10.08 -5.88
CA GLY A 184 -9.24 8.73 -6.43
C GLY A 184 -8.73 8.65 -7.87
N SER A 185 -9.13 9.59 -8.75
CA SER A 185 -8.64 9.67 -10.12
C SER A 185 -7.12 9.85 -10.20
N LEU A 186 -6.54 10.66 -9.31
CA LEU A 186 -5.09 10.84 -9.21
C LEU A 186 -4.38 9.53 -8.84
N PHE A 187 -4.89 8.79 -7.85
CA PHE A 187 -4.33 7.50 -7.42
C PHE A 187 -4.40 6.42 -8.52
N LEU A 188 -5.40 6.51 -9.40
CA LEU A 188 -5.54 5.64 -10.57
C LEU A 188 -4.80 6.15 -11.82
N ASN A 189 -3.97 7.19 -11.69
CA ASN A 189 -3.24 7.84 -12.79
C ASN A 189 -4.16 8.38 -13.90
N ARG A 190 -5.43 8.69 -13.59
CA ARG A 190 -6.39 9.35 -14.51
C ARG A 190 -6.20 10.86 -14.45
N TYR A 191 -5.02 11.32 -14.88
CA TYR A 191 -4.54 12.68 -14.65
C TYR A 191 -5.42 13.76 -15.29
N GLU A 192 -5.99 13.50 -16.48
CA GLU A 192 -6.85 14.46 -17.17
C GLU A 192 -8.15 14.71 -16.39
N GLU A 193 -8.77 13.64 -15.88
CA GLU A 193 -9.97 13.72 -15.05
C GLU A 193 -9.69 14.46 -13.73
N ALA A 194 -8.61 14.06 -13.05
CA ALA A 194 -8.18 14.70 -11.81
C ALA A 194 -7.90 16.21 -12.04
N HIS A 195 -7.19 16.57 -13.11
CA HIS A 195 -6.88 17.96 -13.43
C HIS A 195 -8.14 18.79 -13.65
N ALA A 196 -9.13 18.26 -14.40
CA ALA A 196 -10.38 18.97 -14.67
C ALA A 196 -11.14 19.30 -13.37
N LEU A 197 -11.27 18.33 -12.47
CA LEU A 197 -11.93 18.52 -11.16
C LEU A 197 -11.17 19.51 -10.28
N LEU A 198 -9.84 19.35 -10.16
CA LEU A 198 -9.01 20.22 -9.32
C LEU A 198 -8.98 21.66 -9.85
N GLU A 199 -8.97 21.84 -11.17
CA GLU A 199 -9.03 23.18 -11.76
C GLU A 199 -10.37 23.87 -11.45
N GLN A 200 -11.48 23.14 -11.47
CA GLN A 200 -12.79 23.67 -11.07
C GLN A 200 -12.79 24.08 -9.59
N LEU A 201 -12.32 23.20 -8.70
CA LEU A 201 -12.24 23.47 -7.26
C LEU A 201 -11.40 24.72 -6.97
N LEU A 202 -10.23 24.85 -7.61
CA LEU A 202 -9.35 26.01 -7.42
C LEU A 202 -9.87 27.30 -8.05
N LYS A 203 -10.78 27.22 -9.04
CA LYS A 203 -11.49 28.39 -9.57
C LYS A 203 -12.57 28.88 -8.60
N GLU A 204 -13.23 27.96 -7.90
CA GLU A 204 -14.22 28.29 -6.87
C GLU A 204 -13.59 28.82 -5.59
N ASP A 205 -12.49 28.19 -5.17
CA ASP A 205 -11.70 28.58 -4.01
C ASP A 205 -10.21 28.29 -4.25
N TRP A 206 -9.46 29.34 -4.60
CA TRP A 206 -8.02 29.24 -4.84
C TRP A 206 -7.20 28.96 -3.56
N THR A 207 -7.84 29.04 -2.39
CA THR A 207 -7.24 28.73 -1.08
C THR A 207 -7.56 27.33 -0.57
N ASP A 208 -8.35 26.54 -1.30
CA ASP A 208 -8.64 25.14 -0.95
C ASP A 208 -7.33 24.34 -0.93
N MET A 209 -6.89 24.01 0.28
CA MET A 209 -5.64 23.30 0.49
C MET A 209 -5.68 21.85 0.02
N HIS A 210 -6.84 21.18 0.04
CA HIS A 210 -6.95 19.83 -0.46
C HIS A 210 -6.78 19.83 -1.97
N ALA A 211 -7.44 20.77 -2.66
CA ALA A 211 -7.29 20.94 -4.10
C ALA A 211 -5.86 21.36 -4.47
N LEU A 212 -5.24 22.29 -3.72
CA LEU A 212 -3.83 22.65 -3.90
C LEU A 212 -2.90 21.45 -3.70
N SER A 213 -3.15 20.63 -2.68
CA SER A 213 -2.37 19.42 -2.37
C SER A 213 -2.44 18.41 -3.52
N HIS A 214 -3.65 18.06 -3.95
CA HIS A 214 -3.85 17.10 -5.03
C HIS A 214 -3.35 17.64 -6.38
N MET A 215 -3.48 18.93 -6.66
CA MET A 215 -2.92 19.54 -7.87
C MET A 215 -1.38 19.56 -7.86
N THR A 216 -0.77 19.80 -6.70
CA THR A 216 0.69 19.74 -6.54
C THR A 216 1.20 18.32 -6.78
N LEU A 217 0.50 17.30 -6.23
CA LEU A 217 0.80 15.90 -6.49
C LEU A 217 0.62 15.54 -7.97
N LEU A 218 -0.43 16.04 -8.62
CA LEU A 218 -0.64 15.85 -10.05
C LEU A 218 0.56 16.36 -10.86
N TYR A 219 0.99 17.61 -10.66
CA TYR A 219 2.15 18.15 -11.38
C TYR A 219 3.46 17.46 -11.04
N TYR A 220 3.60 16.95 -9.81
CA TYR A 220 4.73 16.11 -9.44
C TYR A 220 4.74 14.80 -10.23
N HIS A 221 3.60 14.12 -10.33
CA HIS A 221 3.48 12.83 -11.03
C HIS A 221 3.56 12.95 -12.56
N THR A 222 3.10 14.07 -13.13
CA THR A 222 3.16 14.29 -14.59
C THR A 222 4.48 14.93 -15.07
N GLY A 223 5.40 15.26 -14.15
CA GLY A 223 6.70 15.85 -14.51
C GLY A 223 6.63 17.33 -14.91
N GLU A 224 5.52 18.02 -14.63
CA GLU A 224 5.29 19.44 -14.93
C GLU A 224 6.03 20.35 -13.91
N THR A 225 7.37 20.27 -13.91
CA THR A 225 8.26 20.85 -12.89
C THR A 225 8.00 22.33 -12.56
N GLY A 226 7.76 23.18 -13.56
CA GLY A 226 7.45 24.60 -13.36
C GLY A 226 6.17 24.81 -12.54
N LYS A 227 5.08 24.15 -12.96
CA LYS A 227 3.78 24.24 -12.27
C LYS A 227 3.83 23.62 -10.87
N TYR A 228 4.55 22.49 -10.74
CA TYR A 228 4.81 21.86 -9.46
C TYR A 228 5.44 22.85 -8.47
N HIS A 229 6.52 23.53 -8.85
CA HIS A 229 7.18 24.49 -7.96
C HIS A 229 6.30 25.70 -7.62
N ASP A 230 5.49 26.19 -8.56
CA ASP A 230 4.57 27.30 -8.31
C ASP A 230 3.47 26.92 -7.32
N PHE A 231 2.90 25.73 -7.45
CA PHE A 231 1.86 25.23 -6.54
C PHE A 231 2.40 24.86 -5.16
N LEU A 232 3.60 24.28 -5.11
CA LEU A 232 4.27 23.97 -3.85
C LEU A 232 4.50 25.22 -2.99
N LYS A 233 4.89 26.35 -3.60
CA LYS A 233 5.01 27.63 -2.90
C LYS A 233 3.68 28.12 -2.34
N LYS A 234 2.56 27.90 -3.05
CA LYS A 234 1.23 28.25 -2.54
C LYS A 234 0.88 27.40 -1.32
N MET A 235 1.12 26.10 -1.38
CA MET A 235 0.88 25.20 -0.24
C MET A 235 1.68 25.58 1.02
N GLU A 236 2.92 26.06 0.85
CA GLU A 236 3.77 26.44 1.98
C GLU A 236 3.20 27.63 2.79
N VAL A 237 2.47 28.55 2.14
CA VAL A 237 1.95 29.77 2.78
C VAL A 237 0.52 29.67 3.32
N VAL A 238 -0.29 28.73 2.81
CA VAL A 238 -1.67 28.55 3.30
C VAL A 238 -1.65 27.83 4.65
N GLN A 239 -2.55 28.24 5.55
CA GLN A 239 -2.68 27.66 6.89
C GLN A 239 -3.96 26.83 7.00
N PRO A 240 -3.88 25.59 7.50
CA PRO A 240 -5.04 24.79 7.82
C PRO A 240 -5.96 25.42 8.87
N LEU A 241 -7.27 25.35 8.60
CA LEU A 241 -8.31 25.89 9.47
C LEU A 241 -8.61 24.97 10.66
N ASP A 242 -8.50 23.66 10.46
CA ASP A 242 -8.77 22.62 11.47
C ASP A 242 -7.65 21.56 11.54
N ASP A 243 -7.78 20.63 12.48
CA ASP A 243 -6.79 19.59 12.75
C ASP A 243 -6.76 18.48 11.67
N ASP A 244 -7.87 18.21 10.98
CA ASP A 244 -7.96 17.20 9.91
C ASP A 244 -7.27 17.70 8.64
N ALA A 245 -7.59 18.92 8.22
CA ALA A 245 -6.92 19.60 7.12
C ALA A 245 -5.41 19.75 7.43
N ARG A 246 -5.06 20.06 8.68
CA ARG A 246 -3.65 20.14 9.13
C ARG A 246 -2.93 18.81 9.00
N PHE A 247 -3.59 17.73 9.39
CA PHE A 247 -3.06 16.38 9.28
C PHE A 247 -2.83 16.01 7.80
N LYS A 248 -3.86 16.10 6.97
CA LYS A 248 -3.82 15.73 5.55
C LYS A 248 -2.77 16.52 4.76
N VAL A 249 -2.75 17.85 4.91
CA VAL A 249 -1.75 18.71 4.24
C VAL A 249 -0.34 18.43 4.74
N GLY A 250 -0.17 18.22 6.05
CA GLY A 250 1.12 17.86 6.64
C GLY A 250 1.70 16.57 6.05
N LEU A 251 0.86 15.55 5.85
CA LEU A 251 1.28 14.30 5.19
C LEU A 251 1.70 14.51 3.73
N VAL A 252 0.96 15.32 2.97
CA VAL A 252 1.32 15.63 1.57
C VAL A 252 2.65 16.39 1.51
N LEU A 253 2.86 17.38 2.38
CA LEU A 253 4.14 18.08 2.46
C LEU A 253 5.29 17.16 2.86
N ASN A 254 5.06 16.19 3.76
CA ASN A 254 6.05 15.18 4.10
C ASN A 254 6.44 14.33 2.88
N PHE A 255 5.44 13.84 2.14
CA PHE A 255 5.63 13.08 0.91
C PHE A 255 6.44 13.89 -0.13
N LEU A 256 6.13 15.17 -0.27
CA LEU A 256 6.83 16.13 -1.14
C LEU A 256 8.18 16.61 -0.56
N LYS A 257 8.69 15.97 0.50
CA LYS A 257 9.98 16.24 1.15
C LYS A 257 10.10 17.65 1.74
N LYS A 258 8.99 18.32 2.02
CA LYS A 258 8.91 19.60 2.74
C LYS A 258 8.85 19.38 4.24
N TYR A 259 9.91 18.76 4.76
CA TYR A 259 9.98 18.22 6.11
C TYR A 259 9.74 19.25 7.22
N GLU A 260 10.34 20.44 7.11
CA GLU A 260 10.18 21.50 8.12
C GLU A 260 8.72 21.94 8.24
N ARG A 261 8.10 22.33 7.13
CA ARG A 261 6.68 22.75 7.11
C ARG A 261 5.73 21.61 7.50
N SER A 262 6.02 20.39 7.05
CA SER A 262 5.32 19.17 7.48
C SER A 262 5.36 19.02 9.01
N TYR A 263 6.54 19.13 9.61
CA TYR A 263 6.71 19.02 11.06
C TYR A 263 5.92 20.10 11.81
N GLU A 264 5.99 21.36 11.36
CA GLU A 264 5.22 22.47 11.94
C GLU A 264 3.71 22.21 11.99
N LEU A 265 3.17 21.56 10.95
CA LEU A 265 1.75 21.21 10.90
C LEU A 265 1.44 19.99 11.77
N LEU A 266 2.27 18.95 11.72
CA LEU A 266 1.97 17.65 12.32
C LEU A 266 2.30 17.56 13.81
N TYR A 267 3.39 18.18 14.27
CA TYR A 267 3.85 18.03 15.64
C TYR A 267 2.88 18.58 16.70
N PRO A 268 2.15 19.70 16.47
CA PRO A 268 1.09 20.14 17.38
C PRO A 268 -0.02 19.10 17.57
N LEU A 269 -0.38 18.35 16.51
CA LEU A 269 -1.38 17.28 16.59
C LEU A 269 -0.91 16.16 17.52
N TYR A 270 0.36 15.75 17.36
CA TYR A 270 0.98 14.78 18.25
C TYR A 270 0.98 15.26 19.71
N LYS A 271 1.33 16.54 19.96
CA LYS A 271 1.35 17.10 21.32
C LYS A 271 -0.01 17.10 22.02
N LYS A 272 -1.10 17.28 21.28
CA LYS A 272 -2.46 17.22 21.85
C LYS A 272 -2.81 15.82 22.37
N GLN A 273 -2.14 14.76 21.88
CA GLN A 273 -2.42 13.35 22.19
C GLN A 273 -3.85 12.88 21.88
N ALA A 274 -4.69 13.74 21.31
CA ALA A 274 -6.06 13.41 20.90
C ALA A 274 -6.08 12.47 19.69
N PHE A 275 -5.07 12.58 18.81
CA PHE A 275 -4.94 11.76 17.62
C PHE A 275 -3.47 11.38 17.41
N VAL A 276 -3.15 10.10 17.61
CA VAL A 276 -1.83 9.53 17.32
C VAL A 276 -2.05 8.33 16.40
N SER A 277 -1.57 8.45 15.16
CA SER A 277 -1.70 7.42 14.14
C SER A 277 -0.33 6.98 13.62
N PHE A 278 -0.30 5.83 12.95
CA PHE A 278 0.87 5.34 12.26
C PHE A 278 1.43 6.38 11.27
N GLN A 279 0.57 6.98 10.45
CA GLN A 279 0.96 7.95 9.42
C GLN A 279 1.54 9.24 10.05
N LEU A 280 0.95 9.71 11.16
CA LEU A 280 1.46 10.87 11.88
C LEU A 280 2.88 10.63 12.38
N LEU A 281 3.09 9.51 13.07
CA LEU A 281 4.39 9.15 13.66
C LEU A 281 5.43 8.88 12.56
N HIS A 282 5.04 8.21 11.48
CA HIS A 282 5.90 8.00 10.32
C HIS A 282 6.36 9.33 9.70
N ALA A 283 5.43 10.27 9.45
CA ALA A 283 5.77 11.57 8.90
C ALA A 283 6.64 12.41 9.84
N LEU A 284 6.40 12.36 11.15
CA LEU A 284 7.25 13.03 12.15
C LEU A 284 8.64 12.40 12.25
N SER A 285 8.76 11.08 12.17
CA SER A 285 10.06 10.38 12.13
C SER A 285 10.88 10.84 10.93
N HIS A 286 10.29 10.81 9.73
CA HIS A 286 10.94 11.28 8.50
C HIS A 286 11.31 12.76 8.59
N SER A 287 10.40 13.60 9.09
CA SER A 287 10.67 15.04 9.18
C SER A 287 11.82 15.35 10.14
N SER A 288 11.80 14.76 11.34
CA SER A 288 12.83 14.96 12.37
C SER A 288 14.21 14.53 11.87
N TYR A 289 14.28 13.38 11.18
CA TYR A 289 15.53 12.88 10.62
C TYR A 289 16.15 13.86 9.61
N HIS A 290 15.35 14.36 8.68
CA HIS A 290 15.83 15.29 7.64
C HIS A 290 16.08 16.71 8.18
N MET A 291 15.51 17.05 9.34
CA MET A 291 15.84 18.27 10.08
C MET A 291 17.11 18.11 10.95
N GLY A 292 17.69 16.91 11.02
CA GLY A 292 18.92 16.62 11.75
C GLY A 292 18.74 16.10 13.18
N ASP A 293 17.50 15.96 13.67
CA ASP A 293 17.22 15.37 14.98
C ASP A 293 16.97 13.86 14.84
N ARG A 294 18.07 13.11 14.80
CA ARG A 294 18.02 11.64 14.69
C ARG A 294 17.39 10.98 15.91
N ALA A 295 17.59 11.52 17.11
CA ALA A 295 17.07 10.92 18.33
C ALA A 295 15.53 11.02 18.38
N GLU A 296 14.98 12.18 18.02
CA GLU A 296 13.53 12.34 17.90
C GLU A 296 12.96 11.48 16.77
N ALA A 297 13.68 11.36 15.64
CA ALA A 297 13.27 10.50 14.53
C ALA A 297 13.15 9.02 14.95
N GLU A 298 14.13 8.51 15.69
CA GLU A 298 14.15 7.13 16.22
C GLU A 298 13.02 6.93 17.24
N MET A 299 12.79 7.89 18.14
CA MET A 299 11.65 7.84 19.07
C MET A 299 10.31 7.70 18.35
N PHE A 300 10.07 8.49 17.30
CA PHE A 300 8.83 8.39 16.52
C PHE A 300 8.74 7.07 15.74
N TRP A 301 9.87 6.62 15.18
CA TRP A 301 9.96 5.34 14.47
C TRP A 301 9.60 4.16 15.39
N GLU A 302 10.12 4.14 16.62
CA GLU A 302 9.81 3.11 17.62
C GLU A 302 8.33 3.14 18.00
N LYS A 303 7.76 4.33 18.21
CA LYS A 303 6.34 4.48 18.56
C LYS A 303 5.41 3.98 17.45
N MET A 304 5.74 4.21 16.18
CA MET A 304 4.87 3.75 15.09
C MET A 304 4.82 2.22 14.96
N GLN A 305 5.85 1.50 15.42
CA GLN A 305 5.87 0.04 15.40
C GLN A 305 4.74 -0.60 16.23
N LEU A 306 4.18 0.13 17.19
CA LEU A 306 3.06 -0.32 18.02
C LEU A 306 1.74 -0.45 17.22
N PHE A 307 1.64 0.24 16.08
CA PHE A 307 0.49 0.16 15.19
C PHE A 307 0.70 -0.91 14.12
N HIS A 308 1.81 -0.78 13.39
CA HIS A 308 2.20 -1.70 12.34
C HIS A 308 3.71 -1.90 12.38
N ASN A 309 4.14 -3.17 12.40
CA ASN A 309 5.55 -3.51 12.33
C ASN A 309 6.08 -3.28 10.93
N VAL A 310 7.05 -2.38 10.79
CA VAL A 310 7.70 -2.01 9.53
C VAL A 310 9.18 -2.34 9.66
N ASP A 311 9.70 -3.06 8.67
CA ASP A 311 11.13 -3.40 8.61
C ASP A 311 11.99 -2.13 8.69
N GLU A 312 13.02 -2.15 9.56
CA GLU A 312 13.94 -1.04 9.76
C GLU A 312 14.62 -0.60 8.46
N ALA A 313 14.72 -1.48 7.46
CA ALA A 313 15.19 -1.14 6.12
C ALA A 313 14.43 0.05 5.50
N TYR A 314 13.18 0.29 5.88
CA TYR A 314 12.38 1.40 5.39
C TYR A 314 12.45 2.67 6.25
N SER A 315 13.22 2.66 7.33
CA SER A 315 13.47 3.85 8.15
C SER A 315 14.12 4.98 7.35
N PRO A 316 13.92 6.25 7.74
CA PRO A 316 14.49 7.37 7.01
C PRO A 316 16.02 7.31 6.93
N TRP A 317 16.71 6.82 7.98
CA TRP A 317 18.17 6.66 7.95
C TRP A 317 18.64 5.50 7.06
N LYS A 318 17.92 4.36 7.01
CA LYS A 318 18.27 3.28 6.09
C LYS A 318 18.01 3.65 4.63
N LYS A 319 16.95 4.41 4.36
CA LYS A 319 16.71 4.98 3.03
C LYS A 319 17.81 5.95 2.61
N ASP A 320 18.28 6.81 3.51
CA ASP A 320 19.38 7.74 3.23
C ASP A 320 20.74 7.01 3.04
N GLU A 321 21.03 5.99 3.85
CA GLU A 321 22.19 5.11 3.66
C GLU A 321 22.16 4.43 2.28
N ALA A 322 20.99 3.94 1.86
CA ALA A 322 20.78 3.35 0.54
C ALA A 322 20.95 4.37 -0.59
N ALA A 323 20.41 5.58 -0.47
CA ALA A 323 20.59 6.66 -1.43
C ALA A 323 22.07 7.05 -1.59
N LYS A 324 22.80 7.20 -0.49
CA LYS A 324 24.26 7.42 -0.51
C LYS A 324 24.99 6.29 -1.22
N ARG A 325 24.60 5.05 -0.95
CA ARG A 325 25.17 3.89 -1.64
C ARG A 325 24.92 3.93 -3.15
N ILE A 326 23.74 4.35 -3.59
CA ILE A 326 23.43 4.53 -5.02
C ILE A 326 24.35 5.61 -5.61
N THR A 327 24.52 6.74 -4.92
CA THR A 327 25.43 7.82 -5.35
C THR A 327 26.87 7.32 -5.50
N ASP A 328 27.37 6.54 -4.54
CA ASP A 328 28.72 5.94 -4.62
C ASP A 328 28.87 5.00 -5.81
N LEU A 329 27.84 4.18 -6.08
CA LEU A 329 27.83 3.26 -7.22
C LEU A 329 27.74 4.00 -8.56
N GLU A 330 26.95 5.07 -8.62
CA GLU A 330 26.87 5.95 -9.78
C GLU A 330 28.25 6.52 -10.13
N MET A 331 28.92 7.14 -9.14
CA MET A 331 30.24 7.72 -9.33
C MET A 331 31.29 6.69 -9.75
N LYS A 332 31.22 5.47 -9.20
CA LYS A 332 32.19 4.43 -9.47
C LYS A 332 31.99 3.74 -10.82
N TYR A 333 30.74 3.44 -11.19
CA TYR A 333 30.44 2.54 -12.30
C TYR A 333 29.75 3.24 -13.48
N LEU A 334 28.76 4.08 -13.23
CA LEU A 334 27.92 4.62 -14.31
C LEU A 334 28.62 5.70 -15.13
N LYS A 335 29.60 6.39 -14.55
CA LYS A 335 30.43 7.40 -15.22
C LYS A 335 31.69 6.81 -15.87
N ASN A 336 31.81 5.48 -15.94
CA ASN A 336 32.94 4.80 -16.55
C ASN A 336 32.77 4.71 -18.07
N ASP A 337 33.87 4.81 -18.82
CA ASP A 337 33.89 4.68 -20.28
C ASP A 337 33.56 3.25 -20.74
N ASP A 338 33.86 2.25 -19.91
CA ASP A 338 33.56 0.84 -20.17
C ASP A 338 32.08 0.50 -19.93
N ALA A 339 31.39 0.05 -20.98
CA ALA A 339 29.99 -0.37 -20.93
C ALA A 339 29.74 -1.52 -19.95
N TYR A 340 30.69 -2.45 -19.78
CA TYR A 340 30.52 -3.58 -18.86
C TYR A 340 30.60 -3.14 -17.40
N MET A 341 31.44 -2.14 -17.10
CA MET A 341 31.43 -1.47 -15.80
C MET A 341 30.08 -0.81 -15.52
N ARG A 342 29.49 -0.14 -16.52
CA ARG A 342 28.17 0.47 -16.39
C ARG A 342 27.06 -0.56 -16.17
N LEU A 343 27.04 -1.66 -16.92
CA LEU A 343 26.10 -2.77 -16.72
C LEU A 343 26.21 -3.38 -15.32
N LEU A 344 27.44 -3.57 -14.81
CA LEU A 344 27.65 -4.02 -13.45
C LEU A 344 27.16 -2.99 -12.42
N GLY A 345 27.39 -1.70 -12.66
CA GLY A 345 26.88 -0.60 -11.84
C GLY A 345 25.36 -0.66 -11.71
N ILE A 346 24.66 -0.81 -12.84
CA ILE A 346 23.20 -0.96 -12.90
C ILE A 346 22.73 -2.16 -12.06
N TYR A 347 23.38 -3.32 -12.24
CA TYR A 347 23.08 -4.51 -11.44
C TYR A 347 23.29 -4.29 -9.94
N ARG A 348 24.36 -3.58 -9.54
CA ARG A 348 24.65 -3.28 -8.14
C ARG A 348 23.64 -2.32 -7.54
N ILE A 349 23.24 -1.29 -8.30
CA ILE A 349 22.20 -0.33 -7.89
C ILE A 349 20.86 -1.05 -7.69
N TYR A 350 20.46 -1.94 -8.60
CA TYR A 350 19.25 -2.77 -8.48
C TYR A 350 19.21 -3.62 -7.19
N ASN A 351 20.38 -3.95 -6.66
CA ASN A 351 20.54 -4.75 -5.46
C ASN A 351 20.70 -3.95 -4.16
N VAL A 352 20.69 -2.61 -4.24
CA VAL A 352 20.61 -1.76 -3.05
C VAL A 352 19.24 -1.96 -2.37
N LYS A 353 19.24 -2.00 -1.04
CA LYS A 353 18.04 -2.14 -0.22
C LYS A 353 17.92 -0.95 0.76
N PRO A 354 16.71 -0.40 0.96
CA PRO A 354 15.47 -0.76 0.27
C PRO A 354 15.50 -0.27 -1.19
N ARG A 355 14.81 -0.98 -2.10
CA ARG A 355 14.90 -0.72 -3.55
C ARG A 355 14.30 0.62 -3.96
N ASP A 356 13.30 1.08 -3.22
CA ASP A 356 12.60 2.34 -3.45
C ASP A 356 13.46 3.58 -3.13
N ALA A 357 14.65 3.41 -2.53
CA ALA A 357 15.61 4.50 -2.34
C ALA A 357 16.09 5.13 -3.67
N ILE A 358 15.94 4.42 -4.79
CA ILE A 358 16.21 4.97 -6.13
C ILE A 358 15.13 5.95 -6.60
N LEU A 359 13.93 5.93 -6.03
CA LEU A 359 12.82 6.77 -6.50
C LEU A 359 13.10 8.24 -6.19
N GLY A 360 13.07 9.07 -7.24
CA GLY A 360 13.42 10.49 -7.14
C GLY A 360 14.89 10.75 -6.77
N HIS A 361 15.78 9.77 -6.96
CA HIS A 361 17.23 9.94 -6.80
C HIS A 361 17.86 10.56 -8.05
N GLY A 362 18.86 11.44 -7.92
CA GLY A 362 19.55 12.09 -9.05
C GLY A 362 20.33 11.14 -9.98
N VAL A 363 20.34 9.84 -9.71
CA VAL A 363 21.00 8.84 -10.56
C VAL A 363 20.26 8.69 -11.89
N TRP A 364 18.96 9.03 -11.92
CA TRP A 364 18.15 9.00 -13.13
C TRP A 364 18.69 9.92 -14.21
N ASP A 365 19.21 11.10 -13.85
CA ASP A 365 19.86 12.03 -14.80
C ASP A 365 21.05 11.36 -15.50
N THR A 366 21.87 10.63 -14.73
CA THR A 366 22.99 9.86 -15.28
C THR A 366 22.49 8.69 -16.14
N ILE A 367 21.49 7.94 -15.69
CA ILE A 367 20.89 6.83 -16.45
C ILE A 367 20.32 7.31 -17.79
N GLU A 368 19.65 8.46 -17.83
CA GLU A 368 19.09 9.06 -19.05
C GLU A 368 20.18 9.44 -20.06
N SER A 369 21.40 9.71 -19.59
CA SER A 369 22.55 10.00 -20.47
C SER A 369 23.24 8.74 -21.03
N LEU A 370 22.93 7.54 -20.53
CA LEU A 370 23.55 6.29 -20.99
C LEU A 370 23.10 5.86 -22.38
N ASP A 371 23.84 4.93 -22.99
CA ASP A 371 23.49 4.31 -24.26
C ASP A 371 22.26 3.38 -24.14
N ASP A 372 21.65 3.06 -25.29
CA ASP A 372 20.40 2.29 -25.37
C ASP A 372 20.50 0.90 -24.72
N TYR A 373 21.67 0.25 -24.77
CA TYR A 373 21.84 -1.09 -24.25
C TYR A 373 21.73 -1.14 -22.71
N GLU A 374 22.33 -0.16 -22.04
CA GLU A 374 22.24 0.06 -20.59
C GLU A 374 20.82 0.45 -20.17
N LYS A 375 20.17 1.34 -20.93
CA LYS A 375 18.76 1.72 -20.71
C LYS A 375 17.83 0.52 -20.83
N LEU A 376 18.05 -0.36 -21.81
CA LEU A 376 17.32 -1.61 -21.94
C LEU A 376 17.52 -2.52 -20.73
N TYR A 377 18.72 -2.54 -20.14
CA TYR A 377 18.96 -3.31 -18.92
C TYR A 377 18.22 -2.73 -17.71
N ILE A 378 18.16 -1.39 -17.60
CA ILE A 378 17.31 -0.72 -16.61
C ILE A 378 15.84 -1.09 -16.79
N SER A 379 15.29 -1.03 -18.00
CA SER A 379 13.91 -1.46 -18.28
C SER A 379 13.67 -2.93 -17.93
N HIS A 380 14.64 -3.81 -18.18
CA HIS A 380 14.53 -5.21 -17.76
C HIS A 380 14.41 -5.35 -16.24
N LEU A 381 15.25 -4.64 -15.47
CA LEU A 381 15.32 -4.78 -14.02
C LEU A 381 14.20 -4.05 -13.26
N PHE A 382 13.81 -2.86 -13.71
CA PHE A 382 12.90 -1.99 -12.97
C PHE A 382 11.48 -1.93 -13.58
N GLN A 383 11.32 -2.24 -14.87
CA GLN A 383 10.01 -2.19 -15.56
C GLN A 383 9.49 -3.58 -15.96
N GLY A 384 10.25 -4.64 -15.67
CA GLY A 384 9.85 -6.02 -15.96
C GLY A 384 9.86 -6.38 -17.45
N LEU A 385 10.58 -5.62 -18.29
CA LEU A 385 10.69 -5.91 -19.71
C LEU A 385 11.49 -7.20 -19.94
N ASN A 386 10.89 -8.23 -20.51
CA ASN A 386 11.56 -9.51 -20.75
C ASN A 386 12.49 -9.44 -21.97
N LEU A 387 13.80 -9.34 -21.72
CA LEU A 387 14.83 -9.31 -22.76
C LEU A 387 15.67 -10.59 -22.71
N VAL A 388 15.71 -11.36 -23.81
CA VAL A 388 16.39 -12.66 -23.83
C VAL A 388 17.90 -12.54 -23.57
N ARG A 389 18.60 -11.63 -24.27
CA ARG A 389 20.06 -11.44 -24.11
C ARG A 389 20.40 -10.93 -22.71
N LEU A 390 19.88 -9.76 -22.35
CA LEU A 390 20.16 -9.14 -21.04
C LEU A 390 19.63 -9.96 -19.86
N GLY A 391 18.51 -10.65 -20.03
CA GLY A 391 17.96 -11.55 -19.02
C GLY A 391 18.88 -12.75 -18.74
N ARG A 392 19.49 -13.35 -19.77
CA ARG A 392 20.46 -14.44 -19.59
C ARG A 392 21.76 -13.96 -18.94
N MET A 393 22.26 -12.78 -19.32
CA MET A 393 23.39 -12.14 -18.62
C MET A 393 23.06 -11.95 -17.12
N HIS A 394 21.88 -11.40 -16.83
CA HIS A 394 21.43 -11.17 -15.46
C HIS A 394 21.29 -12.48 -14.66
N GLN A 395 20.74 -13.53 -15.26
CA GLN A 395 20.64 -14.85 -14.62
C GLN A 395 22.02 -15.39 -14.20
N GLY A 396 23.06 -15.18 -14.99
CA GLY A 396 24.41 -15.55 -14.58
C GLY A 396 24.97 -14.70 -13.43
N LEU A 397 24.66 -13.40 -13.39
CA LEU A 397 25.00 -12.53 -12.24
C LEU A 397 24.28 -12.98 -10.96
N GLU A 398 23.01 -13.38 -11.09
CA GLU A 398 22.24 -13.96 -10.00
C GLU A 398 22.79 -15.30 -9.53
N ALA A 399 23.22 -16.18 -10.45
CA ALA A 399 23.87 -17.44 -10.12
C ALA A 399 25.19 -17.22 -9.37
N LEU A 400 26.02 -16.27 -9.82
CA LEU A 400 27.24 -15.87 -9.12
C LEU A 400 26.95 -15.40 -7.70
N ARG A 401 25.95 -14.52 -7.54
CA ARG A 401 25.56 -13.99 -6.23
C ARG A 401 25.05 -15.09 -5.30
N ALA A 402 24.19 -15.99 -5.79
CA ALA A 402 23.66 -17.11 -5.02
C ALA A 402 24.77 -18.07 -4.56
N ALA A 403 25.79 -18.27 -5.40
CA ALA A 403 26.98 -19.06 -5.09
C ALA A 403 28.02 -18.32 -4.22
N GLY A 404 27.74 -17.07 -3.80
CA GLY A 404 28.61 -16.27 -2.93
C GLY A 404 29.71 -15.46 -3.63
N TYR A 405 29.76 -15.46 -4.97
CA TYR A 405 30.75 -14.74 -5.78
C TYR A 405 30.23 -13.34 -6.15
N THR A 406 30.37 -12.39 -5.22
CA THR A 406 29.89 -10.99 -5.37
C THR A 406 31.00 -9.98 -5.67
N GLY A 407 32.23 -10.46 -5.87
CA GLY A 407 33.39 -9.63 -6.23
C GLY A 407 33.18 -8.95 -7.58
N GLU A 408 33.66 -7.70 -7.70
CA GLU A 408 33.58 -6.92 -8.95
C GLU A 408 34.22 -7.67 -10.11
N GLU A 409 35.43 -8.18 -9.90
CA GLU A 409 36.20 -8.90 -10.91
C GLU A 409 35.51 -10.16 -11.44
N ASP A 410 34.88 -10.93 -10.55
CA ASP A 410 34.19 -12.17 -10.89
C ASP A 410 32.94 -11.88 -11.74
N GLN A 411 32.22 -10.82 -11.40
CA GLN A 411 31.01 -10.39 -12.11
C GLN A 411 31.31 -9.71 -13.45
N LEU A 412 32.38 -8.92 -13.54
CA LEU A 412 32.85 -8.37 -14.81
C LEU A 412 33.30 -9.46 -15.76
N ALA A 413 34.11 -10.43 -15.28
CA ALA A 413 34.55 -11.55 -16.10
C ALA A 413 33.36 -12.32 -16.70
N TRP A 414 32.26 -12.46 -15.94
CA TRP A 414 31.02 -13.02 -16.45
C TRP A 414 30.34 -12.16 -17.51
N ILE A 415 30.22 -10.85 -17.28
CA ILE A 415 29.63 -9.93 -18.26
C ILE A 415 30.43 -10.01 -19.58
N GLU A 416 31.76 -9.94 -19.52
CA GLU A 416 32.65 -10.09 -20.67
C GLU A 416 32.43 -11.44 -21.38
N THR A 417 32.58 -12.54 -20.64
CA THR A 417 32.43 -13.91 -21.18
C THR A 417 31.06 -14.11 -21.83
N PHE A 418 29.99 -13.58 -21.22
CA PHE A 418 28.65 -13.68 -21.78
C PHE A 418 28.54 -12.95 -23.13
N HIS A 419 29.10 -11.75 -23.23
CA HIS A 419 29.07 -10.99 -24.48
C HIS A 419 29.92 -11.66 -25.57
N ASP A 420 31.09 -12.18 -25.24
CA ASP A 420 31.94 -12.92 -26.16
C ASP A 420 31.25 -14.18 -26.70
N LEU A 421 30.58 -14.95 -25.83
CA LEU A 421 29.77 -16.10 -26.24
C LEU A 421 28.64 -15.68 -27.19
N TYR A 422 27.95 -14.58 -26.86
CA TYR A 422 26.84 -14.10 -27.66
C TYR A 422 27.30 -13.62 -29.04
N ASP A 423 28.41 -12.88 -29.11
CA ASP A 423 28.95 -12.35 -30.35
C ASP A 423 29.47 -13.46 -31.28
N LYS A 424 29.99 -14.55 -30.70
CA LYS A 424 30.32 -15.80 -31.42
C LYS A 424 29.12 -16.68 -31.74
N LYS A 425 27.90 -16.27 -31.37
CA LYS A 425 26.64 -17.00 -31.58
C LYS A 425 26.62 -18.38 -30.91
N GLU A 426 27.34 -18.52 -29.80
CA GLU A 426 27.30 -19.70 -28.96
C GLU A 426 25.98 -19.79 -28.19
N ASP A 427 25.56 -21.02 -27.88
CA ASP A 427 24.38 -21.25 -27.06
C ASP A 427 24.65 -20.84 -25.59
N VAL A 428 23.81 -19.93 -25.08
CA VAL A 428 23.89 -19.35 -23.73
C VAL A 428 22.69 -19.72 -22.84
N GLU A 429 22.04 -20.85 -23.07
CA GLU A 429 20.90 -21.30 -22.25
C GLU A 429 21.27 -21.69 -20.82
N ASP A 430 22.37 -22.42 -20.62
CA ASP A 430 22.81 -22.90 -19.30
C ASP A 430 23.69 -21.85 -18.59
N THR A 431 23.07 -20.71 -18.25
CA THR A 431 23.74 -19.55 -17.66
C THR A 431 24.46 -19.86 -16.35
N GLY A 432 23.89 -20.75 -15.51
CA GLY A 432 24.54 -21.21 -14.28
C GLY A 432 25.83 -21.99 -14.53
N ALA A 433 25.83 -22.94 -15.47
CA ALA A 433 27.05 -23.67 -15.82
C ALA A 433 28.09 -22.77 -16.51
N LEU A 434 27.66 -21.81 -17.33
CA LEU A 434 28.54 -20.85 -18.00
C LEU A 434 29.18 -19.87 -17.01
N ALA A 435 28.42 -19.37 -16.01
CA ALA A 435 28.97 -18.54 -14.94
C ALA A 435 29.99 -19.32 -14.09
N ALA A 436 29.69 -20.57 -13.73
CA ALA A 436 30.63 -21.45 -13.04
C ALA A 436 31.90 -21.72 -13.88
N ALA A 437 31.74 -21.93 -15.18
CA ALA A 437 32.84 -22.12 -16.11
C ALA A 437 33.69 -20.86 -16.26
N THR A 438 33.08 -19.66 -16.22
CA THR A 438 33.79 -18.38 -16.24
C THR A 438 34.73 -18.26 -15.03
N LEU A 439 34.24 -18.54 -13.82
CA LEU A 439 35.09 -18.59 -12.62
C LEU A 439 36.20 -19.64 -12.74
N HIS A 440 35.95 -20.74 -13.46
CA HIS A 440 36.97 -21.74 -13.72
C HIS A 440 38.11 -21.24 -14.63
N PHE A 441 37.87 -20.27 -15.53
CA PHE A 441 38.93 -19.65 -16.31
C PHE A 441 39.62 -18.54 -15.52
N HIS A 442 38.84 -17.73 -14.82
CA HIS A 442 39.32 -16.58 -14.06
C HIS A 442 39.56 -16.91 -12.59
N LYS A 443 40.27 -18.00 -12.30
CA LYS A 443 40.47 -18.46 -10.90
C LYS A 443 41.30 -17.51 -10.04
N ARG A 444 42.03 -16.55 -10.63
CA ARG A 444 42.81 -15.48 -9.96
C ARG A 444 43.43 -15.94 -8.63
N ASP A 445 44.35 -16.90 -8.73
CA ASP A 445 45.09 -17.55 -7.62
C ASP A 445 44.27 -18.35 -6.59
N ARG A 446 42.95 -18.42 -6.72
CA ARG A 446 42.07 -19.26 -5.88
C ARG A 446 42.17 -20.72 -6.30
N LYS A 447 42.32 -21.62 -5.32
CA LYS A 447 42.21 -23.07 -5.54
C LYS A 447 40.73 -23.46 -5.74
N MET A 448 40.24 -23.34 -6.97
CA MET A 448 38.87 -23.72 -7.33
C MET A 448 38.83 -25.06 -8.08
N THR A 449 38.23 -26.06 -7.41
CA THR A 449 38.00 -27.38 -8.01
C THR A 449 36.69 -27.40 -8.79
N LYS A 450 36.61 -28.24 -9.82
CA LYS A 450 35.35 -28.45 -10.56
C LYS A 450 34.23 -28.96 -9.65
N LYS A 451 34.57 -29.79 -8.66
CA LYS A 451 33.60 -30.32 -7.68
C LYS A 451 32.96 -29.19 -6.86
N ALA A 452 33.77 -28.25 -6.37
CA ALA A 452 33.26 -27.11 -5.61
C ALA A 452 32.35 -26.20 -6.46
N LEU A 453 32.68 -25.99 -7.73
CA LEU A 453 31.84 -25.22 -8.66
C LEU A 453 30.53 -25.94 -8.99
N VAL A 454 30.57 -27.26 -9.19
CA VAL A 454 29.38 -28.08 -9.42
C VAL A 454 28.40 -27.96 -8.26
N GLU A 455 28.92 -28.03 -7.02
CA GLU A 455 28.12 -27.90 -5.80
C GLU A 455 27.58 -26.47 -5.62
N ALA A 456 28.42 -25.45 -5.80
CA ALA A 456 28.03 -24.06 -5.56
C ALA A 456 26.97 -23.53 -6.55
N PHE A 457 26.96 -24.03 -7.79
CA PHE A 457 26.04 -23.60 -8.85
C PHE A 457 24.91 -24.60 -9.12
N ASP A 458 24.77 -25.64 -8.29
CA ASP A 458 23.79 -26.72 -8.45
C ASP A 458 23.72 -27.25 -9.90
N THR A 459 24.89 -27.60 -10.45
CA THR A 459 25.01 -28.09 -11.82
C THR A 459 25.57 -29.51 -11.85
N THR A 460 25.94 -30.02 -13.02
CA THR A 460 26.60 -31.33 -13.16
C THR A 460 28.00 -31.16 -13.73
N LEU A 461 28.90 -32.12 -13.43
CA LEU A 461 30.24 -32.11 -14.00
C LEU A 461 30.21 -32.15 -15.54
N TYR A 462 29.23 -32.83 -16.13
CA TYR A 462 29.01 -32.86 -17.57
C TYR A 462 28.68 -31.46 -18.13
N ARG A 463 27.68 -30.78 -17.55
CA ARG A 463 27.28 -29.42 -17.96
C ARG A 463 28.41 -28.42 -17.77
N LEU A 464 29.11 -28.46 -16.63
CA LEU A 464 30.27 -27.61 -16.37
C LEU A 464 31.39 -27.84 -17.38
N ASN A 465 31.73 -29.09 -17.71
CA ASN A 465 32.77 -29.37 -18.71
C ASN A 465 32.38 -28.87 -20.10
N LYS A 466 31.11 -29.08 -20.50
CA LYS A 466 30.59 -28.56 -21.77
C LYS A 466 30.66 -27.03 -21.83
N ALA A 467 30.32 -26.35 -20.73
CA ALA A 467 30.42 -24.90 -20.60
C ALA A 467 31.89 -24.42 -20.64
N ILE A 468 32.80 -25.12 -19.97
CA ILE A 468 34.25 -24.84 -20.02
C ILE A 468 34.76 -24.94 -21.45
N ASP A 469 34.39 -25.99 -22.18
CA ASP A 469 34.87 -26.17 -23.55
C ASP A 469 34.33 -25.08 -24.48
N LYS A 470 33.07 -24.62 -24.31
CA LYS A 470 32.54 -23.45 -25.03
C LYS A 470 33.41 -22.20 -24.81
N ILE A 471 33.72 -21.89 -23.55
CA ILE A 471 34.53 -20.70 -23.19
C ILE A 471 36.00 -20.83 -23.65
N ARG A 472 36.54 -22.03 -23.92
CA ARG A 472 37.90 -22.14 -24.50
C ARG A 472 38.00 -21.65 -25.94
N HIS A 473 36.87 -21.63 -26.64
CA HIS A 473 36.79 -21.32 -28.06
C HIS A 473 36.35 -19.87 -28.31
N ILE A 474 36.01 -19.15 -27.25
CA ILE A 474 35.85 -17.70 -27.26
C ILE A 474 37.19 -17.03 -26.98
#